data_AF-A0A6A7KUU1-F1
#
_entry.id   AF-A0A6A7KUU1-F1
#
_cell.length_a   1.000
_cell.length_b   1.000
_cell.length_c   1.000
_cell.angle_alpha   90.00
_cell.angle_beta   90.00
_cell.angle_gamma   90.00
#
_symmetry.space_group_name_H-M   'P 1'
#
loop_
_entity.id
_entity.type
_entity.pdbx_description
1 polymer ?
#
loop_
_entity_poly.entity_id
_entity_poly.type
_entity_poly.pdbx_seq_one_letter_code
_entity_poly.pdbx_strand_id
1 'polypeptide(L)'
;MVVAALRPFRTEHDYVAGGAALNQDWPRLSDDMDIFHDNRNQLPRSVERELQALREVEFSVETIVSNSSTVEVIARKYGFETRVQWLDDAETCRRFFPAVEDESFGFRLHQADVAVNKVLCASRRNQAPRDAVDLVHIVRRYCPIGPLIWASMGKDPSLSPMTTIREIRRIAFGYSDEEIGAVRMDDRRPMARAELRDTLEAALNDARDYCENVAPIEYLGHLFIDEDDIPVAADSEAVKSGTAKAVPVRDFSVVPTVGD
;
A
#
# COMPACT_ATOMS: atom_id res chain seq x y z
N MET A 1 14.34 4.27 14.21
CA MET A 1 14.36 4.13 15.68
C MET A 1 13.31 3.12 16.15
N VAL A 2 12.00 3.34 15.91
CA VAL A 2 10.95 2.30 16.08
C VAL A 2 11.16 1.13 15.11
N VAL A 3 11.40 1.43 13.83
CA VAL A 3 11.69 0.45 12.77
C VAL A 3 12.81 -0.53 13.18
N ALA A 4 13.91 -0.03 13.76
CA ALA A 4 15.03 -0.87 14.15
C ALA A 4 14.70 -1.85 15.30
N ALA A 5 13.84 -1.45 16.23
CA ALA A 5 13.39 -2.31 17.33
C ALA A 5 12.45 -3.41 16.86
N LEU A 6 11.66 -3.12 15.81
CA LEU A 6 10.63 -4.01 15.29
C LEU A 6 11.09 -4.86 14.10
N ARG A 7 12.16 -4.46 13.40
CA ARG A 7 12.76 -5.18 12.29
C ARG A 7 13.01 -6.68 12.57
N PRO A 8 13.57 -7.10 13.73
CA PRO A 8 13.88 -8.51 13.98
C PRO A 8 12.65 -9.42 14.07
N PHE A 9 11.45 -8.86 14.20
CA PHE A 9 10.19 -9.61 14.29
C PHE A 9 9.51 -9.78 12.92
N ARG A 10 9.99 -9.08 11.89
CA ARG A 10 9.40 -9.15 10.56
C ARG A 10 9.81 -10.43 9.84
N THR A 11 8.85 -11.02 9.12
CA THR A 11 8.98 -12.27 8.34
C THR A 11 8.17 -12.14 7.05
N GLU A 12 8.23 -13.14 6.17
CA GLU A 12 7.39 -13.19 4.96
C GLU A 12 5.87 -13.19 5.23
N HIS A 13 5.47 -13.47 6.47
CA HIS A 13 4.08 -13.50 6.96
C HIS A 13 3.77 -12.38 7.97
N ASP A 14 4.75 -11.52 8.26
CA ASP A 14 4.64 -10.41 9.22
C ASP A 14 5.53 -9.26 8.74
N TYR A 15 4.97 -8.32 7.99
CA TYR A 15 5.76 -7.40 7.16
C TYR A 15 5.20 -5.98 7.20
N VAL A 16 6.09 -5.01 6.95
CA VAL A 16 5.71 -3.59 6.89
C VAL A 16 4.99 -3.28 5.58
N ALA A 17 3.92 -2.49 5.66
CA ALA A 17 3.11 -2.08 4.53
C ALA A 17 2.85 -0.56 4.55
N GLY A 18 1.83 -0.14 3.80
CA GLY A 18 1.30 1.22 3.85
C GLY A 18 2.26 2.30 3.38
N GLY A 19 2.10 3.49 3.94
CA GLY A 19 2.84 4.69 3.52
C GLY A 19 4.35 4.59 3.75
N ALA A 20 4.79 3.85 4.77
CA ALA A 20 6.19 3.63 5.11
C ALA A 20 6.89 2.69 4.13
N ALA A 21 6.21 1.61 3.69
CA ALA A 21 6.74 0.72 2.67
C ALA A 21 6.78 1.37 1.27
N LEU A 22 5.86 2.30 0.97
CA LEU A 22 5.84 2.99 -0.32
C LEU A 22 6.91 4.07 -0.45
N ASN A 23 7.04 4.90 0.59
CA ASN A 23 7.83 6.14 0.52
C ASN A 23 9.19 5.98 1.20
N GLN A 24 9.98 5.01 0.72
CA GLN A 24 11.35 4.81 1.20
C GLN A 24 12.28 5.91 0.67
N ASP A 25 12.23 6.13 -0.65
CA ASP A 25 13.08 7.11 -1.36
C ASP A 25 12.25 8.23 -2.00
N TRP A 26 10.99 8.38 -1.57
CA TRP A 26 10.07 9.38 -2.12
C TRP A 26 9.84 10.52 -1.13
N PRO A 27 9.50 11.73 -1.62
CA PRO A 27 9.45 12.91 -0.76
C PRO A 27 8.39 12.89 0.35
N ARG A 28 7.36 12.02 0.30
CA ARG A 28 6.29 12.03 1.31
C ARG A 28 6.73 11.29 2.58
N LEU A 29 6.68 11.98 3.72
CA LEU A 29 7.03 11.38 5.02
C LEU A 29 5.85 10.59 5.60
N SER A 30 6.09 9.37 6.08
CA SER A 30 5.10 8.56 6.80
C SER A 30 5.28 8.68 8.32
N ASP A 31 4.22 9.03 9.03
CA ASP A 31 4.20 9.06 10.50
C ASP A 31 3.67 7.77 11.12
N ASP A 32 3.10 6.91 10.27
CA ASP A 32 2.52 5.63 10.64
C ASP A 32 3.34 4.49 10.04
N MET A 33 3.45 3.41 10.80
CA MET A 33 3.96 2.13 10.36
C MET A 33 2.86 1.08 10.45
N ASP A 34 2.42 0.61 9.29
CA ASP A 34 1.44 -0.46 9.16
C ASP A 34 2.19 -1.80 9.07
N ILE A 35 1.80 -2.78 9.89
CA ILE A 35 2.34 -4.14 9.89
C ILE A 35 1.17 -5.08 9.60
N PHE A 36 1.31 -5.90 8.56
CA PHE A 36 0.30 -6.88 8.18
C PHE A 36 0.72 -8.28 8.64
N HIS A 37 -0.22 -9.02 9.21
CA HIS A 37 -0.04 -10.42 9.57
C HIS A 37 -0.84 -11.31 8.62
N ASP A 38 -0.14 -12.22 7.94
CA ASP A 38 -0.81 -13.24 7.13
C ASP A 38 -1.42 -14.35 8.02
N ASN A 39 -0.81 -14.58 9.18
CA ASN A 39 -1.22 -15.61 10.12
C ASN A 39 -2.41 -15.13 10.96
N ARG A 40 -3.60 -15.60 10.58
CA ARG A 40 -4.88 -15.18 11.15
C ARG A 40 -5.04 -15.54 12.64
N ASN A 41 -5.83 -14.72 13.33
CA ASN A 41 -6.27 -14.86 14.72
C ASN A 41 -5.11 -14.90 15.75
N GLN A 42 -4.03 -14.16 15.48
CA GLN A 42 -2.89 -14.10 16.40
C GLN A 42 -2.91 -12.86 17.31
N LEU A 43 -3.63 -11.81 16.92
CA LEU A 43 -3.78 -10.61 17.72
C LEU A 43 -4.74 -10.81 18.91
N PRO A 44 -4.52 -10.12 20.04
CA PRO A 44 -3.42 -9.19 20.30
C PRO A 44 -2.14 -9.86 20.83
N ARG A 45 -2.13 -11.18 21.02
CA ARG A 45 -1.05 -11.87 21.74
C ARG A 45 0.29 -11.88 20.99
N SER A 46 0.27 -11.96 19.66
CA SER A 46 1.50 -12.01 18.86
C SER A 46 2.41 -10.80 19.05
N VAL A 47 1.84 -9.62 19.33
CA VAL A 47 2.61 -8.37 19.42
C VAL A 47 3.25 -8.14 20.80
N GLU A 48 2.94 -8.96 21.81
CA GLU A 48 3.43 -8.74 23.17
C GLU A 48 4.96 -8.63 23.25
N ARG A 49 5.67 -9.48 22.50
CA ARG A 49 7.15 -9.47 22.44
C ARG A 49 7.69 -8.19 21.77
N GLU A 50 6.99 -7.70 20.76
CA GLU A 50 7.35 -6.46 20.07
C GLU A 50 7.14 -5.24 20.95
N LEU A 51 6.01 -5.17 21.65
CA LEU A 51 5.73 -4.10 22.61
C LEU A 51 6.75 -4.08 23.74
N GLN A 52 7.20 -5.25 24.19
CA GLN A 52 8.28 -5.38 25.16
C GLN A 52 9.62 -4.88 24.59
N ALA A 53 9.99 -5.28 23.38
CA ALA A 53 11.23 -4.82 22.73
C ALA A 53 11.26 -3.29 22.56
N LEU A 54 10.12 -2.67 22.24
CA LEU A 54 10.00 -1.20 22.20
C LEU A 54 10.29 -0.57 23.57
N ARG A 55 9.75 -1.14 24.65
CA ARG A 55 9.99 -0.64 26.02
C ARG A 55 11.43 -0.83 26.48
N GLU A 56 12.08 -1.92 26.08
CA GLU A 56 13.48 -2.22 26.42
C GLU A 56 14.46 -1.22 25.81
N VAL A 57 14.13 -0.69 24.63
CA VAL A 57 14.86 0.43 24.01
C VAL A 57 14.26 1.79 24.40
N GLU A 58 13.59 1.86 25.56
CA GLU A 58 13.09 3.06 26.24
C GLU A 58 12.02 3.87 25.48
N PHE A 59 11.24 3.25 24.59
CA PHE A 59 10.00 3.89 24.12
C PHE A 59 8.94 3.84 25.21
N SER A 60 8.26 4.97 25.42
CA SER A 60 6.94 4.96 26.05
C SER A 60 5.94 4.45 25.04
N VAL A 61 5.20 3.39 25.38
CA VAL A 61 4.22 2.75 24.49
C VAL A 61 2.83 2.91 25.09
N GLU A 62 1.97 3.67 24.40
CA GLU A 62 0.56 3.84 24.74
C GLU A 62 -0.30 3.01 23.79
N THR A 63 -1.09 2.08 24.31
CA THR A 63 -2.00 1.27 23.50
C THR A 63 -3.32 2.02 23.28
N ILE A 64 -3.69 2.21 22.01
CA ILE A 64 -4.92 2.92 21.60
C ILE A 64 -6.02 1.91 21.27
N VAL A 65 -5.67 0.83 20.56
CA VAL A 65 -6.58 -0.26 20.18
C VAL A 65 -5.90 -1.58 20.50
N SER A 66 -6.65 -2.54 21.03
CA SER A 66 -6.19 -3.92 21.22
C SER A 66 -7.36 -4.89 21.14
N ASN A 67 -7.48 -5.59 20.01
CA ASN A 67 -8.50 -6.61 19.77
C ASN A 67 -7.95 -7.69 18.81
N SER A 68 -8.82 -8.58 18.33
CA SER A 68 -8.44 -9.73 17.49
C SER A 68 -8.11 -9.39 16.03
N SER A 69 -8.45 -8.19 15.55
CA SER A 69 -8.16 -7.76 14.17
C SER A 69 -7.09 -6.68 14.10
N THR A 70 -6.88 -5.95 15.20
CA THR A 70 -6.03 -4.77 15.21
C THR A 70 -5.42 -4.54 16.58
N VAL A 71 -4.12 -4.26 16.60
CA VAL A 71 -3.46 -3.60 17.72
C VAL A 71 -2.86 -2.30 17.21
N GLU A 72 -3.14 -1.20 17.90
CA GLU A 72 -2.59 0.11 17.57
C GLU A 72 -1.95 0.70 18.81
N VAL A 73 -0.72 1.17 18.65
CA VAL A 73 0.01 1.85 19.72
C VAL A 73 0.65 3.13 19.22
N ILE A 74 0.89 4.04 20.14
CA ILE A 74 1.72 5.20 19.94
C ILE A 74 3.03 5.00 20.71
N ALA A 75 4.14 4.91 19.97
CA ALA A 75 5.48 4.80 20.52
C ALA A 75 6.15 6.19 20.56
N ARG A 76 6.61 6.61 21.74
CA ARG A 76 7.23 7.93 21.95
C ARG A 76 8.63 7.82 22.53
N LYS A 77 9.59 8.55 21.94
CA LYS A 77 10.95 8.69 22.47
C LYS A 77 11.58 9.98 21.94
N TYR A 78 12.28 10.73 22.81
CA TYR A 78 12.96 12.00 22.48
C TYR A 78 12.09 13.05 21.77
N GLY A 79 10.81 13.14 22.14
CA GLY A 79 9.86 14.09 21.53
C GLY A 79 9.34 13.68 20.15
N PHE A 80 9.79 12.52 19.62
CA PHE A 80 9.22 11.91 18.43
C PHE A 80 8.10 10.96 18.80
N GLU A 81 7.09 10.92 17.95
CA GLU A 81 5.94 10.03 18.03
C GLU A 81 5.86 9.20 16.75
N THR A 82 5.57 7.91 16.88
CA THR A 82 5.28 7.02 15.75
C THR A 82 4.10 6.17 16.11
N ARG A 83 3.07 6.18 15.26
CA ARG A 83 1.95 5.27 15.38
C ARG A 83 2.29 3.96 14.69
N VAL A 84 2.13 2.86 15.40
CA VAL A 84 2.36 1.52 14.87
C VAL A 84 1.06 0.76 14.95
N GLN A 85 0.64 0.20 13.82
CA GLN A 85 -0.60 -0.55 13.70
C GLN A 85 -0.31 -1.94 13.14
N TRP A 86 -0.65 -2.96 13.92
CA TRP A 86 -0.65 -4.36 13.50
C TRP A 86 -2.05 -4.74 13.06
N LEU A 87 -2.17 -5.29 11.87
CA LEU A 87 -3.42 -5.63 11.22
C LEU A 87 -3.46 -7.11 10.89
N ASP A 88 -4.51 -7.76 11.35
CA ASP A 88 -4.88 -9.12 11.02
C ASP A 88 -6.20 -9.07 10.24
N ASP A 89 -6.09 -8.82 8.93
CA ASP A 89 -7.23 -8.78 8.00
C ASP A 89 -7.02 -9.76 6.82
N ALA A 90 -8.06 -10.50 6.43
CA ALA A 90 -8.01 -11.44 5.31
C ALA A 90 -7.65 -10.72 3.99
N GLU A 91 -7.97 -9.43 3.87
CA GLU A 91 -7.58 -8.62 2.71
C GLU A 91 -6.07 -8.38 2.63
N THR A 92 -5.35 -8.40 3.76
CA THR A 92 -3.89 -8.17 3.80
C THR A 92 -3.11 -9.34 3.20
N CYS A 93 -3.64 -10.56 3.34
CA CYS A 93 -3.05 -11.80 2.82
C CYS A 93 -3.28 -12.01 1.32
N ARG A 94 -4.21 -11.24 0.72
CA ARG A 94 -4.55 -11.32 -0.71
C ARG A 94 -3.71 -10.30 -1.50
N ARG A 95 -2.65 -10.78 -2.15
CA ARG A 95 -1.64 -9.95 -2.83
C ARG A 95 -1.09 -10.61 -4.11
N PHE A 96 -0.38 -9.86 -4.93
CA PHE A 96 0.19 -10.33 -6.20
C PHE A 96 1.55 -11.01 -6.00
N PHE A 97 2.37 -10.48 -5.08
CA PHE A 97 3.71 -10.95 -4.80
C PHE A 97 3.86 -11.42 -3.35
N PRO A 98 4.81 -12.32 -3.05
CA PRO A 98 5.23 -12.53 -1.66
C PRO A 98 5.76 -11.24 -1.04
N ALA A 99 5.75 -11.15 0.30
CA ALA A 99 6.49 -10.11 0.98
C ALA A 99 7.99 -10.26 0.67
N VAL A 100 8.68 -9.13 0.57
CA VAL A 100 10.10 -9.07 0.18
C VAL A 100 10.96 -8.71 1.38
N GLU A 101 12.16 -9.28 1.43
CA GLU A 101 13.18 -8.87 2.40
C GLU A 101 13.55 -7.39 2.19
N ASP A 102 13.80 -6.71 3.30
CA ASP A 102 14.17 -5.30 3.30
C ASP A 102 15.21 -5.02 4.37
N GLU A 103 16.26 -4.29 4.03
CA GLU A 103 17.36 -4.02 4.97
C GLU A 103 16.91 -3.17 6.17
N SER A 104 15.95 -2.26 5.96
CA SER A 104 15.46 -1.35 6.99
C SER A 104 14.35 -1.99 7.80
N PHE A 105 13.38 -2.62 7.14
CA PHE A 105 12.18 -3.16 7.75
C PHE A 105 12.32 -4.63 8.14
N GLY A 106 13.24 -5.39 7.59
CA GLY A 106 13.29 -6.85 7.72
C GLY A 106 12.48 -7.50 6.61
N PHE A 107 11.16 -7.30 6.61
CA PHE A 107 10.27 -7.64 5.50
C PHE A 107 9.25 -6.53 5.24
N ARG A 108 8.89 -6.36 3.96
CA ARG A 108 7.85 -5.41 3.53
C ARG A 108 6.96 -5.98 2.44
N LEU A 109 5.82 -5.35 2.25
CA LEU A 109 4.95 -5.60 1.11
C LEU A 109 5.65 -5.18 -0.19
N HIS A 110 5.49 -5.97 -1.26
CA HIS A 110 6.02 -5.65 -2.58
C HIS A 110 5.49 -4.28 -3.05
N GLN A 111 6.34 -3.48 -3.72
CA GLN A 111 5.99 -2.10 -4.05
C GLN A 111 4.76 -2.00 -4.94
N ALA A 112 4.60 -2.93 -5.90
CA ALA A 112 3.42 -3.02 -6.74
C ALA A 112 2.13 -3.27 -5.92
N ASP A 113 2.18 -4.16 -4.92
CA ASP A 113 1.06 -4.42 -4.02
C ASP A 113 0.71 -3.20 -3.17
N VAL A 114 1.71 -2.46 -2.68
CA VAL A 114 1.49 -1.21 -1.96
C VAL A 114 0.82 -0.17 -2.87
N ALA A 115 1.25 -0.06 -4.13
CA ALA A 115 0.67 0.87 -5.10
C ALA A 115 -0.80 0.53 -5.43
N VAL A 116 -1.14 -0.75 -5.61
CA VAL A 116 -2.54 -1.19 -5.77
C VAL A 116 -3.37 -0.88 -4.52
N ASN A 117 -2.83 -1.12 -3.32
CA ASN A 117 -3.51 -0.77 -2.08
C ASN A 117 -3.79 0.74 -1.99
N LYS A 118 -2.90 1.61 -2.51
CA LYS A 118 -3.14 3.06 -2.56
C LYS A 118 -4.27 3.46 -3.50
N VAL A 119 -4.41 2.80 -4.64
CA VAL A 119 -5.59 2.98 -5.52
C VAL A 119 -6.89 2.61 -4.79
N LEU A 120 -6.90 1.48 -4.06
CA LEU A 120 -8.06 1.07 -3.26
C LEU A 120 -8.36 2.07 -2.12
N CYS A 121 -7.34 2.60 -1.45
CA CYS A 121 -7.53 3.58 -0.39
C CYS A 121 -8.07 4.91 -0.94
N ALA A 122 -7.46 5.44 -2.01
CA ALA A 122 -7.83 6.70 -2.64
C ALA A 122 -9.24 6.68 -3.26
N SER A 123 -9.75 5.51 -3.64
CA SER A 123 -11.12 5.36 -4.17
C SER A 123 -12.19 5.20 -3.09
N ARG A 124 -11.82 4.98 -1.81
CA ARG A 124 -12.77 4.66 -0.73
C ARG A 124 -12.75 5.66 0.43
N ARG A 125 -11.58 6.18 0.79
CA ARG A 125 -11.38 6.98 2.01
C ARG A 125 -11.37 8.47 1.67
N ASN A 126 -12.36 9.22 2.15
CA ASN A 126 -12.46 10.67 1.87
C ASN A 126 -11.83 11.57 2.93
N GLN A 127 -11.06 11.02 3.88
CA GLN A 127 -10.40 11.76 4.98
C GLN A 127 -8.90 11.49 5.04
N ALA A 128 -8.29 11.01 3.94
CA ALA A 128 -6.87 10.69 3.86
C ALA A 128 -6.20 11.38 2.65
N PRO A 129 -5.98 12.71 2.68
CA PRO A 129 -5.34 13.45 1.58
C PRO A 129 -4.00 12.85 1.12
N ARG A 130 -3.27 12.21 2.05
CA ARG A 130 -2.02 11.48 1.78
C ARG A 130 -2.15 10.42 0.70
N ASP A 131 -3.29 9.75 0.56
CA ASP A 131 -3.48 8.69 -0.44
C ASP A 131 -3.51 9.28 -1.86
N ALA A 132 -4.06 10.49 -2.04
CA ALA A 132 -4.01 11.21 -3.31
C ALA A 132 -2.59 11.71 -3.65
N VAL A 133 -1.85 12.18 -2.64
CA VAL A 133 -0.43 12.56 -2.79
C VAL A 133 0.43 11.34 -3.14
N ASP A 134 0.20 10.20 -2.50
CA ASP A 134 0.87 8.93 -2.83
C ASP A 134 0.62 8.54 -4.30
N LEU A 135 -0.61 8.68 -4.81
CA LEU A 135 -0.91 8.43 -6.24
C LEU A 135 -0.11 9.37 -7.17
N VAL A 136 0.05 10.64 -6.82
CA VAL A 136 0.89 11.58 -7.61
C VAL A 136 2.33 11.09 -7.66
N HIS A 137 2.88 10.60 -6.54
CA HIS A 137 4.24 10.07 -6.53
C HIS A 137 4.37 8.77 -7.32
N ILE A 138 3.38 7.86 -7.23
CA ILE A 138 3.31 6.65 -8.04
C ILE A 138 3.37 6.99 -9.53
N VAL A 139 2.50 7.90 -9.99
CA VAL A 139 2.44 8.32 -11.41
C VAL A 139 3.79 8.87 -11.88
N ARG A 140 4.48 9.64 -11.04
CA ARG A 140 5.70 10.36 -11.43
C ARG A 140 6.98 9.53 -11.31
N ARG A 141 6.99 8.50 -10.47
CA ARG A 141 8.23 7.81 -10.05
C ARG A 141 8.20 6.31 -10.20
N TYR A 142 7.03 5.72 -10.44
CA TYR A 142 6.88 4.28 -10.44
C TYR A 142 6.22 3.77 -11.70
N CYS A 143 4.92 3.99 -11.85
CA CYS A 143 4.17 3.38 -12.94
C CYS A 143 2.88 4.15 -13.27
N PRO A 144 2.28 3.90 -14.45
CA PRO A 144 0.93 4.35 -14.76
C PRO A 144 -0.10 3.76 -13.78
N ILE A 145 -1.16 4.50 -13.49
CA ILE A 145 -2.21 4.03 -12.55
C ILE A 145 -3.26 3.11 -13.20
N GLY A 146 -3.37 3.10 -14.54
CA GLY A 146 -4.29 2.22 -15.27
C GLY A 146 -4.13 0.73 -14.91
N PRO A 147 -2.91 0.17 -14.99
CA PRO A 147 -2.63 -1.21 -14.58
C PRO A 147 -2.98 -1.49 -13.11
N LEU A 148 -2.73 -0.52 -12.21
CA LEU A 148 -3.06 -0.66 -10.79
C LEU A 148 -4.57 -0.67 -10.54
N ILE A 149 -5.31 0.19 -11.25
CA ILE A 149 -6.78 0.22 -11.21
C ILE A 149 -7.35 -1.09 -11.74
N TRP A 150 -6.84 -1.58 -12.86
CA TRP A 150 -7.25 -2.87 -13.42
C TRP A 150 -7.02 -4.03 -12.44
N ALA A 151 -5.82 -4.09 -11.85
CA ALA A 151 -5.43 -5.10 -10.87
C ALA A 151 -6.29 -5.04 -9.59
N SER A 152 -6.72 -3.84 -9.17
CA SER A 152 -7.53 -3.69 -7.94
C SER A 152 -8.83 -4.49 -7.95
N MET A 153 -9.36 -4.84 -9.14
CA MET A 153 -10.55 -5.69 -9.31
C MET A 153 -10.31 -7.13 -8.85
N GLY A 154 -9.08 -7.63 -8.91
CA GLY A 154 -8.73 -8.96 -8.41
C GLY A 154 -8.79 -9.03 -6.88
N LYS A 155 -8.55 -7.89 -6.21
CA LYS A 155 -8.64 -7.77 -4.75
C LYS A 155 -10.08 -7.58 -4.30
N ASP A 156 -10.82 -6.71 -4.96
CA ASP A 156 -12.25 -6.50 -4.70
C ASP A 156 -13.11 -6.66 -5.98
N PRO A 157 -13.75 -7.84 -6.13
CA PRO A 157 -14.61 -8.13 -7.28
C PRO A 157 -15.88 -7.26 -7.36
N SER A 158 -16.23 -6.51 -6.31
CA SER A 158 -17.40 -5.62 -6.33
C SER A 158 -17.13 -4.29 -7.06
N LEU A 159 -15.86 -3.99 -7.34
CA LEU A 159 -15.46 -2.76 -8.03
C LEU A 159 -15.53 -2.93 -9.56
N SER A 160 -15.52 -1.78 -10.25
CA SER A 160 -15.22 -1.71 -11.68
C SER A 160 -14.18 -0.61 -11.94
N PRO A 161 -13.34 -0.73 -12.99
CA PRO A 161 -12.31 0.28 -13.27
C PRO A 161 -12.88 1.70 -13.37
N MET A 162 -14.02 1.85 -14.05
CA MET A 162 -14.69 3.15 -14.23
C MET A 162 -15.21 3.73 -12.91
N THR A 163 -15.79 2.90 -12.04
CA THR A 163 -16.22 3.35 -10.72
C THR A 163 -15.03 3.78 -9.88
N THR A 164 -13.94 3.01 -9.87
CA THR A 164 -12.71 3.36 -9.15
C THR A 164 -12.12 4.68 -9.63
N ILE A 165 -12.01 4.90 -10.94
CA ILE A 165 -11.54 6.17 -11.53
C ILE A 165 -12.43 7.33 -11.08
N ARG A 166 -13.76 7.17 -11.18
CA ARG A 166 -14.72 8.20 -10.78
C ARG A 166 -14.59 8.56 -9.30
N GLU A 167 -14.48 7.56 -8.42
CA GLU A 167 -14.36 7.80 -6.98
C GLU A 167 -13.03 8.46 -6.62
N ILE A 168 -11.92 8.06 -7.24
CA ILE A 168 -10.62 8.74 -7.05
C ILE A 168 -10.75 10.22 -7.44
N ARG A 169 -11.36 10.54 -8.59
CA ARG A 169 -11.58 11.95 -8.98
C ARG A 169 -12.40 12.69 -7.94
N ARG A 170 -13.54 12.11 -7.53
CA ARG A 170 -14.46 12.73 -6.58
C ARG A 170 -13.77 13.02 -5.24
N ILE A 171 -12.97 12.08 -4.74
CA ILE A 171 -12.29 12.19 -3.45
C ILE A 171 -11.07 13.09 -3.57
N ALA A 172 -10.12 12.76 -4.45
CA ALA A 172 -8.84 13.46 -4.56
C ALA A 172 -9.00 14.94 -4.95
N PHE A 173 -9.98 15.27 -5.80
CA PHE A 173 -10.22 16.66 -6.21
C PHE A 173 -11.12 17.42 -5.22
N GLY A 174 -11.73 16.70 -4.27
CA GLY A 174 -12.55 17.26 -3.21
C GLY A 174 -11.76 17.90 -2.06
N TYR A 175 -10.50 17.52 -1.88
CA TYR A 175 -9.64 18.06 -0.83
C TYR A 175 -9.36 19.56 -1.00
N SER A 176 -9.26 20.28 0.12
CA SER A 176 -8.88 21.69 0.15
C SER A 176 -7.36 21.90 -0.02
N ASP A 177 -6.94 23.14 -0.24
CA ASP A 177 -5.52 23.48 -0.33
C ASP A 177 -4.80 23.22 1.00
N GLU A 178 -5.47 23.49 2.13
CA GLU A 178 -4.96 23.23 3.47
C GLU A 178 -4.78 21.73 3.72
N GLU A 179 -5.73 20.90 3.30
CA GLU A 179 -5.66 19.44 3.47
C GLU A 179 -4.50 18.82 2.68
N ILE A 180 -4.32 19.23 1.42
CA ILE A 180 -3.18 18.76 0.60
C ILE A 180 -1.86 19.33 1.16
N GLY A 181 -1.83 20.62 1.52
CA GLY A 181 -0.64 21.30 2.03
C GLY A 181 -0.17 20.80 3.40
N ALA A 182 -1.05 20.15 4.17
CA ALA A 182 -0.71 19.54 5.46
C ALA A 182 0.01 18.19 5.32
N VAL A 183 0.01 17.57 4.14
CA VAL A 183 0.74 16.31 3.91
C VAL A 183 2.24 16.58 4.01
N ARG A 184 2.91 15.88 4.93
CA ARG A 184 4.33 16.12 5.25
C ARG A 184 5.24 15.63 4.14
N MET A 185 6.16 16.50 3.74
CA MET A 185 7.17 16.28 2.70
C MET A 185 8.58 16.50 3.27
N ASP A 186 9.56 15.73 2.80
CA ASP A 186 10.97 15.77 3.25
C ASP A 186 11.67 17.08 2.86
N ASP A 187 11.42 17.56 1.64
CA ASP A 187 11.96 18.82 1.13
C ASP A 187 11.28 20.08 1.71
N ARG A 188 10.32 19.89 2.63
CA ARG A 188 9.45 20.93 3.22
C ARG A 188 8.74 21.79 2.19
N ARG A 189 8.59 21.32 0.94
CA ARG A 189 7.76 21.95 -0.07
C ARG A 189 6.43 21.19 -0.11
N PRO A 190 5.36 21.75 0.46
CA PRO A 190 4.05 21.12 0.38
C PRO A 190 3.62 20.95 -1.07
N MET A 191 2.91 19.87 -1.35
CA MET A 191 2.27 19.68 -2.65
C MET A 191 1.18 20.73 -2.82
N ALA A 192 1.14 21.38 -3.99
CA ALA A 192 0.02 22.25 -4.32
C ALA A 192 -1.16 21.40 -4.83
N ARG A 193 -2.39 21.77 -4.46
CA ARG A 193 -3.59 21.09 -4.98
C ARG A 193 -3.69 21.15 -6.50
N ALA A 194 -3.30 22.28 -7.10
CA ALA A 194 -3.25 22.42 -8.56
C ALA A 194 -2.30 21.39 -9.19
N GLU A 195 -1.11 21.23 -8.63
CA GLU A 195 -0.12 20.25 -9.09
C GLU A 195 -0.63 18.80 -8.97
N LEU A 196 -1.31 18.48 -7.85
CA LEU A 196 -1.96 17.19 -7.64
C LEU A 196 -3.03 16.96 -8.70
N ARG A 197 -3.91 17.95 -8.91
CA ARG A 197 -5.02 17.86 -9.86
C ARG A 197 -4.52 17.66 -11.28
N ASP A 198 -3.57 18.48 -11.73
CA ASP A 198 -3.02 18.39 -13.08
C ASP A 198 -2.41 17.01 -13.35
N THR A 199 -1.65 16.49 -12.38
CA THR A 199 -1.00 15.17 -12.52
C THR A 199 -2.02 14.04 -12.55
N LEU A 200 -2.97 14.03 -11.60
CA LEU A 200 -3.95 12.96 -11.50
C LEU A 200 -5.03 13.04 -12.59
N GLU A 201 -5.41 14.22 -13.05
CA GLU A 201 -6.40 14.37 -14.12
C GLU A 201 -5.90 13.75 -15.43
N ALA A 202 -4.65 14.04 -15.81
CA ALA A 202 -3.99 13.39 -16.94
C ALA A 202 -3.91 11.87 -16.75
N ALA A 203 -3.34 11.42 -15.63
CA ALA A 203 -3.16 9.98 -15.37
C ALA A 203 -4.48 9.20 -15.31
N LEU A 204 -5.56 9.81 -14.81
CA LEU A 204 -6.89 9.18 -14.75
C LEU A 204 -7.60 9.19 -16.10
N ASN A 205 -7.30 10.12 -17.01
CA ASN A 205 -7.75 10.04 -18.40
C ASN A 205 -7.05 8.88 -19.11
N ASP A 206 -5.72 8.80 -19.01
CA ASP A 206 -4.94 7.70 -19.61
C ASP A 206 -5.37 6.33 -19.06
N ALA A 207 -5.62 6.25 -17.74
CA ALA A 207 -6.10 5.03 -17.11
C ALA A 207 -7.50 4.63 -17.59
N ARG A 208 -8.37 5.61 -17.85
CA ARG A 208 -9.70 5.35 -18.42
C ARG A 208 -9.55 4.75 -19.82
N ASP A 209 -8.79 5.40 -20.69
CA ASP A 209 -8.60 4.96 -22.07
C ASP A 209 -7.98 3.57 -22.13
N TYR A 210 -7.00 3.30 -21.26
CA TYR A 210 -6.40 1.98 -21.09
C TYR A 210 -7.44 0.93 -20.68
N CYS A 211 -8.21 1.18 -19.61
CA CYS A 211 -9.17 0.20 -19.09
C CYS A 211 -10.35 -0.04 -20.04
N GLU A 212 -10.74 0.95 -20.85
CA GLU A 212 -11.86 0.82 -21.80
C GLU A 212 -11.42 0.16 -23.12
N ASN A 213 -10.22 0.44 -23.61
CA ASN A 213 -9.85 0.16 -24.99
C ASN A 213 -8.63 -0.76 -25.18
N VAL A 214 -7.82 -0.99 -24.14
CA VAL A 214 -6.52 -1.68 -24.27
C VAL A 214 -6.44 -2.91 -23.37
N ALA A 215 -6.83 -2.78 -22.10
CA ALA A 215 -6.64 -3.83 -21.11
C ALA A 215 -7.42 -5.11 -21.48
N PRO A 216 -6.77 -6.28 -21.45
CA PRO A 216 -7.37 -7.52 -21.94
C PRO A 216 -8.34 -8.11 -20.90
N ILE A 217 -9.64 -8.13 -21.24
CA ILE A 217 -10.73 -8.51 -20.35
C ILE A 217 -10.60 -9.93 -19.77
N GLU A 218 -9.96 -10.85 -20.51
CA GLU A 218 -9.66 -12.21 -20.07
C GLU A 218 -8.72 -12.26 -18.84
N TYR A 219 -7.99 -11.18 -18.59
CA TYR A 219 -7.10 -11.00 -17.43
C TYR A 219 -7.63 -9.94 -16.46
N LEU A 220 -8.95 -9.75 -16.37
CA LEU A 220 -9.53 -8.83 -15.40
C LEU A 220 -9.02 -9.12 -13.98
N GLY A 221 -8.57 -8.09 -13.28
CA GLY A 221 -8.03 -8.20 -11.92
C GLY A 221 -6.60 -8.76 -11.82
N HIS A 222 -5.94 -9.07 -12.94
CA HIS A 222 -4.52 -9.37 -12.95
C HIS A 222 -3.70 -8.08 -12.95
N LEU A 223 -2.51 -8.14 -12.37
CA LEU A 223 -1.51 -7.10 -12.49
C LEU A 223 -0.57 -7.46 -13.64
N PHE A 224 -0.44 -6.57 -14.62
CA PHE A 224 0.55 -6.73 -15.69
C PHE A 224 1.87 -6.08 -15.27
N ILE A 225 2.96 -6.80 -15.46
CA ILE A 225 4.30 -6.37 -15.09
C ILE A 225 5.31 -6.60 -16.22
N ASP A 226 6.38 -5.82 -16.21
CA ASP A 226 7.57 -6.05 -17.02
C ASP A 226 8.53 -7.06 -16.37
N GLU A 227 9.76 -7.15 -16.89
CA GLU A 227 10.81 -8.06 -16.40
C GLU A 227 11.33 -7.70 -15.00
N ASP A 228 11.13 -6.45 -14.57
CA ASP A 228 11.57 -5.92 -13.26
C ASP A 228 10.44 -5.92 -12.22
N ASP A 229 9.35 -6.66 -12.49
CA ASP A 229 8.13 -6.71 -11.68
C ASP A 229 7.43 -5.33 -11.51
N ILE A 230 7.70 -4.37 -12.39
CA ILE A 230 7.09 -3.03 -12.38
C ILE A 230 5.77 -3.07 -13.16
N PRO A 231 4.67 -2.51 -12.61
CA PRO A 231 3.39 -2.46 -13.32
C PRO A 231 3.44 -1.71 -14.64
N VAL A 232 2.94 -2.33 -15.72
CA VAL A 232 2.91 -1.76 -17.06
C VAL A 232 1.54 -1.88 -17.71
N ALA A 233 1.23 -0.99 -18.64
CA ALA A 233 0.06 -1.14 -19.49
C ALA A 233 0.33 -2.25 -20.52
N ALA A 234 -0.57 -3.23 -20.61
CA ALA A 234 -0.44 -4.35 -21.52
C ALA A 234 -1.79 -4.64 -22.20
N ASP A 235 -1.72 -5.03 -23.47
CA ASP A 235 -2.84 -5.60 -24.22
C ASP A 235 -2.73 -7.14 -24.29
N SER A 236 -3.67 -7.80 -24.96
CA SER A 236 -3.63 -9.26 -25.14
C SER A 236 -2.37 -9.75 -25.87
N GLU A 237 -1.79 -8.95 -26.77
CA GLU A 237 -0.62 -9.35 -27.55
C GLU A 237 0.66 -9.28 -26.71
N ALA A 238 0.80 -8.25 -25.88
CA ALA A 238 1.90 -8.12 -24.93
C ALA A 238 1.96 -9.32 -23.97
N VAL A 239 0.80 -9.81 -23.53
CA VAL A 239 0.73 -11.00 -22.67
C VAL A 239 1.05 -12.28 -23.44
N LYS A 240 0.55 -12.44 -24.67
CA LYS A 240 0.78 -13.65 -25.50
C LYS A 240 2.24 -13.78 -25.95
N SER A 241 2.86 -12.67 -26.33
CA SER A 241 4.26 -12.61 -26.76
C SER A 241 5.24 -12.69 -25.59
N GLY A 242 4.77 -12.52 -24.36
CA GLY A 242 5.58 -12.57 -23.14
C GLY A 242 6.32 -11.27 -22.82
N THR A 243 6.05 -10.17 -23.53
CA THR A 243 6.62 -8.85 -23.22
C THR A 243 6.02 -8.24 -21.95
N ALA A 244 4.84 -8.72 -21.52
CA ALA A 244 4.27 -8.43 -20.22
C ALA A 244 3.75 -9.73 -19.58
N LYS A 245 3.91 -9.86 -18.26
CA LYS A 245 3.41 -11.00 -17.50
C LYS A 245 2.15 -10.62 -16.73
N ALA A 246 1.10 -11.41 -16.87
CA ALA A 246 -0.12 -11.27 -16.10
C ALA A 246 -0.01 -12.03 -14.77
N VAL A 247 -0.06 -11.32 -13.64
CA VAL A 247 0.05 -11.89 -12.29
C VAL A 247 -1.32 -11.86 -11.62
N PRO A 248 -1.91 -13.01 -11.25
CA PRO A 248 -3.16 -13.04 -10.50
C PRO A 248 -2.93 -12.73 -9.01
N VAL A 249 -3.98 -12.28 -8.33
CA VAL A 249 -4.01 -12.24 -6.86
C VAL A 249 -3.90 -13.67 -6.32
N ARG A 250 -3.09 -13.85 -5.29
CA ARG A 250 -2.94 -15.11 -4.53
C ARG A 250 -3.27 -14.87 -3.07
N ASP A 251 -3.62 -15.94 -2.37
CA ASP A 251 -3.82 -15.94 -0.93
C ASP A 251 -2.56 -16.51 -0.25
N PHE A 252 -1.94 -15.70 0.62
CA PHE A 252 -0.73 -16.03 1.35
C PHE A 252 -0.99 -16.45 2.81
N SER A 253 -2.24 -16.71 3.19
CA SER A 253 -2.64 -17.08 4.56
C SER A 253 -2.23 -18.49 5.03
N VAL A 254 -1.26 -19.16 4.38
CA VAL A 254 -0.93 -20.56 4.64
C VAL A 254 0.45 -20.74 5.28
N VAL A 255 0.44 -21.13 6.56
CA VAL A 255 1.51 -21.92 7.20
C VAL A 255 1.54 -23.29 6.51
N PRO A 256 2.69 -23.83 6.09
CA PRO A 256 2.76 -25.23 5.66
C PRO A 256 2.22 -26.10 6.80
N THR A 257 1.15 -26.84 6.58
CA THR A 257 0.80 -27.97 7.45
C THR A 257 1.97 -28.94 7.39
N VAL A 258 2.75 -29.01 8.48
CA VAL A 258 3.63 -30.14 8.72
C VAL A 258 2.72 -31.34 8.94
N GLY A 259 2.61 -32.19 7.93
CA GLY A 259 1.97 -33.50 8.02
C GLY A 259 1.15 -33.85 6.79
N ASP A 260 1.77 -34.63 5.89
CA ASP A 260 1.30 -35.96 5.51
C ASP A 260 2.53 -36.88 5.31
#